data_AF-A0A4R4LWC2-F1
#
_entry.id   AF-A0A4R4LWC2-F1
#
_cell.length_a   1.000
_cell.length_b   1.000
_cell.length_c   1.000
_cell.angle_alpha   90.00
_cell.angle_beta   90.00
_cell.angle_gamma   90.00
#
_symmetry.space_group_name_H-M   'P 1'
#
loop_
_entity.id
_entity.type
_entity.pdbx_description
1 polymer ?
#
loop_
_entity_poly.entity_id
_entity_poly.type
_entity_poly.pdbx_seq_one_letter_code
_entity_poly.pdbx_strand_id
1 'polypeptide(L)'
;MRIRKSAFGDTELATAWQAASLLLGYPDAELLEHRPLLRRAAGAVPDPAGAHLRAFLDHLDATPLPDLAADYVATFDHRKRCCLYLTYYAYGDTRKRGMALLRFKQAYSAAGLVLDDAELPDHLAVVLEFAATGDLAEGRRLLLEHRAGLELLRLALTESGSPWAAVLDAVTATLPPLTGRTEDAVARLIAEGPPEEQVGLAPYGPPPGAGGGSGPVFLPDPVMGARS
;
A
#
# COMPACT_ATOMS: atom_id res chain seq x y z
N MET A 1 26.50 11.85 22.43
CA MET A 1 25.17 11.78 21.80
C MET A 1 25.05 12.93 20.81
N ARG A 2 25.19 12.69 19.50
CA ARG A 2 25.00 13.74 18.47
C ARG A 2 23.55 13.69 18.02
N ILE A 3 22.74 14.63 18.48
CA ILE A 3 21.41 14.87 17.95
C ILE A 3 21.63 15.41 16.53
N ARG A 4 21.42 14.59 15.50
CA ARG A 4 21.34 15.09 14.12
C ARG A 4 19.98 15.78 13.99
N LYS A 5 19.99 17.08 13.69
CA LYS A 5 18.81 17.78 13.22
C LYS A 5 18.25 17.01 12.02
N SER A 6 16.94 16.80 11.98
CA SER A 6 16.27 16.34 10.76
C SER A 6 16.70 17.24 9.62
N ALA A 7 17.10 16.67 8.47
CA ALA A 7 17.49 17.45 7.30
C ALA A 7 16.32 18.27 6.74
N PHE A 8 15.09 17.89 7.10
CA PHE A 8 13.85 18.55 6.74
C PHE A 8 13.15 19.10 7.98
N GLY A 9 12.63 20.32 7.90
CA GLY A 9 11.66 20.88 8.85
C GLY A 9 10.26 20.31 8.64
N ASP A 10 9.39 20.49 9.64
CA ASP A 10 8.04 19.91 9.64
C ASP A 10 7.20 20.36 8.43
N THR A 11 7.29 21.64 8.04
CA THR A 11 6.63 22.16 6.84
C THR A 11 7.17 21.54 5.55
N GLU A 12 8.48 21.29 5.47
CA GLU A 12 9.10 20.68 4.30
C GLU A 12 8.70 19.21 4.19
N LEU A 13 8.62 18.49 5.32
CA LEU A 13 8.10 17.12 5.39
C LEU A 13 6.64 17.05 4.95
N ALA A 14 5.78 17.89 5.53
CA ALA A 14 4.36 17.94 5.17
C ALA A 14 4.18 18.26 3.68
N THR A 15 4.95 19.21 3.15
CA THR A 15 4.90 19.57 1.72
C THR A 15 5.30 18.40 0.83
N ALA A 16 6.40 17.70 1.18
CA ALA A 16 6.87 16.56 0.41
C ALA A 16 5.86 15.40 0.44
N TRP A 17 5.28 15.10 1.60
CA TRP A 17 4.31 14.02 1.76
C TRP A 17 2.96 14.34 1.12
N GLN A 18 2.48 15.59 1.19
CA GLN A 18 1.25 15.97 0.50
C GLN A 18 1.43 15.91 -1.02
N ALA A 19 2.56 16.40 -1.55
CA ALA A 19 2.85 16.30 -2.97
C ALA A 19 2.94 14.83 -3.42
N ALA A 20 3.65 13.99 -2.65
CA ALA A 20 3.75 12.57 -2.96
C ALA A 20 2.40 11.84 -2.87
N SER A 21 1.54 12.20 -1.92
CA SER A 21 0.18 11.65 -1.81
C SER A 21 -0.61 11.87 -3.10
N LEU A 22 -0.67 13.12 -3.58
CA LEU A 22 -1.38 13.46 -4.82
C LEU A 22 -0.78 12.77 -6.06
N LEU A 23 0.56 12.67 -6.14
CA LEU A 23 1.24 12.02 -7.27
C LEU A 23 1.14 10.47 -7.26
N LEU A 24 0.74 9.88 -6.14
CA LEU A 24 0.43 8.45 -6.01
C LEU A 24 -1.06 8.15 -6.17
N GLY A 25 -1.91 9.18 -6.32
CA GLY A 25 -3.30 9.01 -6.73
C GLY A 25 -3.43 8.61 -8.19
N TYR A 26 -4.60 8.11 -8.56
CA TYR A 26 -4.92 7.82 -9.95
C TYR A 26 -4.80 9.11 -10.80
N PRO A 27 -4.12 9.08 -11.95
CA PRO A 27 -3.96 10.27 -12.77
C PRO A 27 -5.27 10.60 -13.48
N ASP A 28 -5.82 11.76 -13.15
CA ASP A 28 -7.04 12.31 -13.73
C ASP A 28 -6.87 13.79 -14.13
N ALA A 29 -7.97 14.41 -14.57
CA ALA A 29 -7.96 15.82 -14.94
C ALA A 29 -7.64 16.74 -13.73
N GLU A 30 -8.11 16.39 -12.54
CA GLU A 30 -7.90 17.17 -11.32
C GLU A 30 -6.42 17.20 -10.93
N LEU A 31 -5.71 16.06 -11.01
CA LEU A 31 -4.27 16.01 -10.81
C LEU A 31 -3.53 16.92 -11.79
N LEU A 32 -3.93 16.92 -13.07
CA LEU A 32 -3.30 17.75 -14.10
C LEU A 32 -3.54 19.25 -13.89
N GLU A 33 -4.68 19.63 -13.33
CA GLU A 33 -4.98 21.01 -12.93
C GLU A 33 -4.10 21.47 -11.76
N HIS A 34 -3.76 20.57 -10.84
CA HIS A 34 -2.90 20.86 -9.70
C HIS A 34 -1.40 20.97 -10.02
N ARG A 35 -0.96 20.65 -11.25
CA ARG A 35 0.48 20.66 -11.63
C ARG A 35 1.23 21.94 -11.32
N PRO A 36 0.72 23.16 -11.60
CA PRO A 36 1.45 24.38 -11.28
C PRO A 36 1.68 24.54 -9.77
N LEU A 37 0.72 24.11 -8.95
CA LEU A 37 0.84 24.11 -7.49
C LEU A 37 1.85 23.05 -7.03
N LEU A 38 1.76 21.82 -7.55
CA LEU A 38 2.68 20.74 -7.24
C LEU A 38 4.13 21.09 -7.60
N ARG A 39 4.37 21.77 -8.73
CA ARG A 39 5.71 22.26 -9.10
C ARG A 39 6.24 23.30 -8.11
N ARG A 40 5.40 24.22 -7.64
CA ARG A 40 5.79 25.20 -6.61
C ARG A 40 6.11 24.51 -5.29
N ALA A 41 5.26 23.58 -4.85
CA ALA A 41 5.48 22.78 -3.65
C ALA A 41 6.78 21.98 -3.73
N ALA A 42 7.01 21.26 -4.83
CA ALA A 42 8.23 20.51 -5.07
C ALA A 42 9.48 21.40 -5.13
N GLY A 43 9.36 22.66 -5.60
CA GLY A 43 10.44 23.65 -5.57
C GLY A 43 10.77 24.19 -4.18
N ALA A 44 9.84 24.12 -3.23
CA ALA A 44 10.05 24.54 -1.85
C ALA A 44 10.62 23.41 -0.96
N VAL A 45 10.60 22.16 -1.44
CA VAL A 45 11.17 21.00 -0.72
C VAL A 45 12.67 20.92 -1.01
N PRO A 46 13.54 20.82 0.02
CA PRO A 46 14.97 20.60 -0.16
C PRO A 46 15.31 19.32 -0.91
N ASP A 47 16.47 19.34 -1.57
CA ASP A 47 17.00 18.15 -2.23
C ASP A 47 17.58 17.15 -1.21
N PRO A 48 17.48 15.83 -1.50
CA PRO A 48 17.10 15.25 -2.78
C PRO A 48 15.57 15.07 -3.01
N ALA A 49 14.73 15.21 -1.97
CA ALA A 49 13.30 14.94 -2.10
C ALA A 49 12.60 15.84 -3.14
N GLY A 50 12.92 17.14 -3.14
CA GLY A 50 12.38 18.08 -4.13
C GLY A 50 12.76 17.71 -5.56
N ALA A 51 14.01 17.32 -5.80
CA ALA A 51 14.48 16.90 -7.13
C ALA A 51 13.72 15.69 -7.66
N HIS A 52 13.47 14.69 -6.81
CA HIS A 52 12.71 13.51 -7.18
C HIS A 52 11.24 13.83 -7.53
N LEU A 53 10.58 14.70 -6.76
CA LEU A 53 9.22 15.17 -7.08
C LEU A 53 9.17 15.91 -8.42
N ARG A 54 10.15 16.79 -8.68
CA ARG A 54 10.25 17.52 -9.95
C ARG A 54 10.47 16.58 -11.13
N ALA A 55 11.29 15.55 -10.98
CA ALA A 55 11.52 14.55 -12.02
C ALA A 55 10.23 13.81 -12.42
N PHE A 56 9.38 13.44 -11.44
CA PHE A 56 8.08 12.85 -11.75
C PHE A 56 7.13 13.85 -12.42
N LEU A 57 7.13 15.11 -11.98
CA LEU A 57 6.32 16.16 -12.61
C LEU A 57 6.75 16.44 -14.06
N ASP A 58 8.04 16.31 -14.38
CA ASP A 58 8.53 16.39 -15.76
C ASP A 58 7.98 15.24 -16.62
N HIS A 59 7.91 14.02 -16.07
CA HIS A 59 7.26 12.89 -16.73
C HIS A 59 5.75 13.14 -16.92
N LEU A 60 5.07 13.66 -15.90
CA LEU A 60 3.64 13.97 -15.95
C LEU A 60 3.31 15.02 -17.03
N ASP A 61 4.22 15.97 -17.29
CA ASP A 61 4.06 16.97 -18.34
C ASP A 61 4.34 16.44 -19.75
N ALA A 62 5.19 15.41 -19.86
CA ALA A 62 5.58 14.82 -21.14
C ALA A 62 4.60 13.73 -21.65
N THR A 63 3.74 13.21 -20.78
CA THR A 63 2.89 12.04 -21.06
C THR A 63 1.42 12.43 -21.14
N PRO A 64 0.69 12.07 -22.21
CA PRO A 64 -0.76 12.29 -22.30
C PRO A 64 -1.53 11.56 -21.19
N LEU A 65 -2.65 12.16 -20.72
CA LEU A 65 -3.47 11.59 -19.64
C LEU A 65 -3.92 10.13 -19.88
N PRO A 66 -4.40 9.74 -21.08
CA PRO A 66 -4.80 8.35 -21.30
C PRO A 66 -3.66 7.35 -21.14
N ASP A 67 -2.44 7.76 -21.53
CA ASP A 67 -1.25 6.92 -21.41
C ASP A 67 -0.81 6.83 -19.94
N LEU A 68 -0.84 7.95 -19.20
CA LEU A 68 -0.60 7.97 -17.75
C LEU A 68 -1.56 7.05 -16.99
N ALA A 69 -2.85 7.10 -17.32
CA ALA A 69 -3.87 6.24 -16.72
C ALA A 69 -3.62 4.75 -17.02
N ALA A 70 -3.28 4.43 -18.27
CA ALA A 70 -2.94 3.06 -18.65
C ALA A 70 -1.69 2.56 -17.91
N ASP A 71 -0.65 3.39 -17.82
CA ASP A 71 0.60 3.08 -17.13
C ASP A 71 0.39 2.92 -15.62
N TYR A 72 -0.50 3.73 -15.02
CA TYR A 72 -0.86 3.62 -13.60
C TYR A 72 -1.49 2.25 -13.30
N VAL A 73 -2.51 1.85 -14.06
CA VAL A 73 -3.18 0.55 -13.91
C VAL A 73 -2.18 -0.59 -14.15
N ALA A 74 -1.36 -0.49 -15.19
CA ALA A 74 -0.33 -1.50 -15.48
C ALA A 74 0.73 -1.62 -14.38
N THR A 75 1.00 -0.53 -13.67
CA THR A 75 1.96 -0.47 -12.56
C THR A 75 1.36 -1.01 -11.27
N PHE A 76 0.21 -0.49 -10.84
CA PHE A 76 -0.31 -0.68 -9.48
C PHE A 76 -1.34 -1.81 -9.35
N ASP A 77 -2.16 -2.06 -10.39
CA ASP A 77 -3.26 -3.03 -10.29
C ASP A 77 -2.83 -4.42 -10.77
N HIS A 78 -2.01 -4.49 -11.81
CA HIS A 78 -1.61 -5.75 -12.41
C HIS A 78 -0.44 -6.45 -11.67
N ARG A 79 0.31 -5.71 -10.83
CA ARG A 79 1.54 -6.20 -10.21
C ARG A 79 1.44 -6.15 -8.69
N LYS A 80 1.21 -7.31 -8.06
CA LYS A 80 1.18 -7.45 -6.59
C LYS A 80 2.40 -6.81 -5.88
N ARG A 81 3.59 -6.91 -6.49
CA ARG A 81 4.85 -6.34 -5.96
C ARG A 81 4.92 -4.80 -6.00
N CYS A 82 4.02 -4.15 -6.74
CA CYS A 82 3.95 -2.70 -6.86
C CYS A 82 2.69 -2.13 -6.19
N CYS A 83 1.89 -2.91 -5.46
CA CYS A 83 0.67 -2.36 -4.85
C CYS A 83 0.97 -1.28 -3.79
N LEU A 84 0.03 -0.35 -3.61
CA LEU A 84 0.17 0.79 -2.70
C LEU A 84 -0.29 0.48 -1.26
N TYR A 85 -0.61 -0.78 -0.94
CA TYR A 85 -1.13 -1.19 0.37
C TYR A 85 -0.01 -1.62 1.32
N LEU A 86 0.33 -0.76 2.29
CA LEU A 86 1.47 -0.97 3.17
C LEU A 86 1.36 -2.23 4.05
N THR A 87 0.15 -2.62 4.45
CA THR A 87 -0.06 -3.81 5.28
C THR A 87 0.04 -5.11 4.48
N TYR A 88 -0.19 -5.04 3.16
CA TYR A 88 -0.10 -6.20 2.29
C TYR A 88 1.30 -6.82 2.31
N TYR A 89 2.36 -6.01 2.23
CA TYR A 89 3.74 -6.53 2.23
C TYR A 89 4.08 -7.33 3.50
N ALA A 90 3.55 -6.94 4.66
CA ALA A 90 3.85 -7.60 5.94
C ALA A 90 2.95 -8.79 6.24
N TYR A 91 1.70 -8.78 5.76
CA TYR A 91 0.67 -9.73 6.20
C TYR A 91 -0.04 -10.47 5.06
N GLY A 92 0.23 -10.12 3.81
CA GLY A 92 -0.54 -10.56 2.64
C GLY A 92 -2.04 -10.42 2.88
N ASP A 93 -2.82 -11.38 2.39
CA ASP A 93 -4.27 -11.40 2.59
C ASP A 93 -4.72 -12.18 3.83
N THR A 94 -3.85 -12.31 4.83
CA THR A 94 -4.18 -13.04 6.07
C THR A 94 -5.11 -12.24 6.99
N ARG A 95 -5.78 -12.94 7.92
CA ARG A 95 -6.54 -12.30 9.03
C ARG A 95 -5.74 -11.26 9.83
N LYS A 96 -4.41 -11.38 9.89
CA LYS A 96 -3.54 -10.40 10.57
C LYS A 96 -3.56 -9.04 9.88
N ARG A 97 -3.82 -8.99 8.57
CA ARG A 97 -3.99 -7.74 7.82
C ARG A 97 -5.16 -6.93 8.35
N GLY A 98 -6.30 -7.56 8.66
CA GLY A 98 -7.46 -6.88 9.24
C GLY A 98 -7.14 -6.13 10.54
N MET A 99 -6.34 -6.73 11.43
CA MET A 99 -5.88 -6.06 12.65
C MET A 99 -4.91 -4.91 12.39
N ALA A 100 -4.12 -4.98 11.32
CA ALA A 100 -3.25 -3.89 10.91
C ALA A 100 -4.05 -2.71 10.37
N LEU A 101 -5.05 -2.96 9.50
CA LEU A 101 -5.95 -1.93 8.98
C LEU A 101 -6.68 -1.18 10.11
N LEU A 102 -7.10 -1.88 11.17
CA LEU A 102 -7.74 -1.25 12.33
C LEU A 102 -6.82 -0.23 13.02
N ARG A 103 -5.49 -0.49 13.08
CA ARG A 103 -4.54 0.46 13.69
C ARG A 103 -4.45 1.77 12.90
N PHE A 104 -4.49 1.71 11.57
CA PHE A 104 -4.54 2.92 10.73
C PHE A 104 -5.84 3.69 10.98
N LYS A 105 -6.99 3.03 10.99
CA LYS A 105 -8.29 3.69 11.30
C LYS A 105 -8.28 4.36 12.66
N GLN A 106 -7.70 3.71 13.67
CA GLN A 106 -7.57 4.27 15.02
C GLN A 106 -6.66 5.51 15.04
N ALA A 107 -5.54 5.50 14.32
CA ALA A 107 -4.67 6.67 14.19
C ALA A 107 -5.40 7.86 13.55
N TYR A 108 -6.16 7.62 12.48
CA TYR A 108 -6.94 8.67 11.80
C TYR A 108 -8.03 9.23 12.70
N SER A 109 -8.77 8.35 13.37
CA SER A 109 -9.82 8.75 14.31
C SER A 109 -9.28 9.53 15.51
N ALA A 110 -8.08 9.19 16.00
CA ALA A 110 -7.43 9.92 17.09
C ALA A 110 -7.05 11.35 16.70
N ALA A 111 -6.79 11.60 15.41
CA ALA A 111 -6.58 12.94 14.85
C ALA A 111 -7.89 13.65 14.46
N GLY A 112 -9.06 13.05 14.72
CA GLY A 112 -10.36 13.60 14.35
C GLY A 112 -10.71 13.48 12.87
N LEU A 113 -9.99 12.64 12.13
CA LEU A 113 -10.21 12.40 10.70
C LEU A 113 -11.08 11.17 10.47
N VAL A 114 -11.94 11.25 9.46
CA VAL A 114 -12.79 10.15 9.00
C VAL A 114 -12.38 9.83 7.58
N LEU A 115 -11.91 8.60 7.37
CA LEU A 115 -11.66 8.08 6.04
C LEU A 115 -12.99 7.66 5.41
N ASP A 116 -13.20 8.01 4.15
CA ASP A 116 -14.32 7.48 3.39
C ASP A 116 -14.10 5.99 3.03
N ASP A 117 -15.09 5.37 2.40
CA ASP A 117 -15.00 3.97 1.99
C ASP A 117 -14.40 3.79 0.58
N ALA A 118 -13.84 4.85 -0.03
CA ALA A 118 -13.29 4.78 -1.38
C ALA A 118 -11.95 4.04 -1.40
N GLU A 119 -11.15 4.17 -0.34
CA GLU A 119 -9.81 3.60 -0.27
C GLU A 119 -9.52 2.94 1.09
N LEU A 120 -8.65 1.93 1.11
CA LEU A 120 -8.25 1.30 2.38
C LEU A 120 -7.35 2.23 3.19
N PRO A 121 -7.40 2.13 4.54
CA PRO A 121 -6.67 3.05 5.42
C PRO A 121 -5.15 2.87 5.34
N ASP A 122 -4.64 1.79 4.76
CA ASP A 122 -3.20 1.57 4.57
C ASP A 122 -2.69 1.88 3.16
N HIS A 123 -3.53 2.44 2.29
CA HIS A 123 -3.10 2.92 0.98
C HIS A 123 -2.08 4.05 1.17
N LEU A 124 -0.92 3.96 0.52
CA LEU A 124 0.20 4.86 0.76
C LEU A 124 -0.15 6.34 0.55
N ALA A 125 -0.96 6.68 -0.46
CA ALA A 125 -1.42 8.05 -0.67
C ALA A 125 -2.22 8.58 0.53
N VAL A 126 -3.12 7.76 1.11
CA VAL A 126 -3.93 8.10 2.29
C VAL A 126 -3.02 8.30 3.51
N VAL A 127 -2.04 7.41 3.71
CA VAL A 127 -1.09 7.50 4.83
C VAL A 127 -0.24 8.77 4.72
N LEU A 128 0.18 9.16 3.51
CA LEU A 128 0.96 10.37 3.27
C LEU A 128 0.12 11.64 3.45
N GLU A 129 -1.13 11.65 3.03
CA GLU A 129 -2.06 12.75 3.26
C GLU A 129 -2.31 12.95 4.76
N PHE A 130 -2.59 11.85 5.47
CA PHE A 130 -2.72 11.86 6.92
C PHE A 130 -1.46 12.42 7.61
N ALA A 131 -0.29 11.98 7.17
CA ALA A 131 0.98 12.45 7.70
C ALA A 131 1.20 13.94 7.41
N ALA A 132 0.76 14.46 6.27
CA ALA A 132 0.96 15.85 5.91
C ALA A 132 -0.03 16.81 6.56
N THR A 133 -1.29 16.39 6.74
CA THR A 133 -2.42 17.29 7.08
C THR A 133 -3.06 16.99 8.44
N GLY A 134 -2.97 15.75 8.91
CA GLY A 134 -3.57 15.30 10.16
C GLY A 134 -2.59 15.35 11.32
N ASP A 135 -1.66 14.39 11.34
CA ASP A 135 -0.64 14.28 12.39
C ASP A 135 0.69 13.83 11.80
N LEU A 136 1.64 14.77 11.72
CA LEU A 136 2.98 14.56 11.17
C LEU A 136 3.77 13.50 11.93
N ALA A 137 3.68 13.48 13.26
CA ALA A 137 4.46 12.57 14.08
C ALA A 137 3.90 11.14 13.97
N GLU A 138 2.59 11.01 14.03
CA GLU A 138 1.92 9.72 13.94
C GLU A 138 1.99 9.13 12.52
N GLY A 139 1.79 9.95 11.48
CA GLY A 139 1.97 9.52 10.10
C GLY A 139 3.40 9.05 9.83
N ARG A 140 4.41 9.77 10.35
CA ARG A 140 5.81 9.32 10.30
C ARG A 140 6.01 7.97 11.00
N ARG A 141 5.38 7.76 12.16
CA ARG A 141 5.44 6.49 12.89
C ARG A 141 4.89 5.34 12.02
N LEU A 142 3.73 5.53 11.40
CA LEU A 142 3.11 4.53 10.50
C LEU A 142 4.02 4.20 9.31
N LEU A 143 4.58 5.22 8.64
CA LEU A 143 5.53 5.02 7.53
C LEU A 143 6.77 4.23 7.96
N LEU A 144 7.28 4.48 9.17
CA LEU A 144 8.44 3.77 9.71
C LEU A 144 8.14 2.33 10.09
N GLU A 145 6.98 2.07 10.68
CA GLU A 145 6.53 0.71 11.02
C GLU A 145 6.36 -0.17 9.79
N HIS A 146 5.97 0.45 8.67
CA HIS A 146 5.79 -0.21 7.38
C HIS A 146 6.93 0.05 6.39
N ARG A 147 8.09 0.53 6.87
CA ARG A 147 9.23 0.92 6.01
C ARG A 147 9.72 -0.21 5.11
N ALA A 148 9.71 -1.45 5.60
CA ALA A 148 10.16 -2.58 4.80
C ALA A 148 9.29 -2.79 3.54
N GLY A 149 7.97 -2.68 3.67
CA GLY A 149 7.05 -2.76 2.53
C GLY A 149 7.22 -1.58 1.57
N LEU A 150 7.40 -0.37 2.11
CA LEU A 150 7.69 0.83 1.31
C LEU A 150 8.96 0.69 0.47
N GLU A 151 10.02 0.08 1.01
CA GLU A 151 11.25 -0.18 0.27
C GLU A 151 11.09 -1.23 -0.82
N LEU A 152 10.32 -2.30 -0.57
CA LEU A 152 10.03 -3.30 -1.61
C LEU A 152 9.26 -2.70 -2.78
N LEU A 153 8.26 -1.86 -2.48
CA LEU A 153 7.54 -1.10 -3.50
C LEU A 153 8.51 -0.24 -4.31
N ARG A 154 9.37 0.54 -3.64
CA ARG A 154 10.37 1.39 -4.29
C ARG A 154 11.33 0.59 -5.17
N LEU A 155 11.83 -0.55 -4.67
CA LEU A 155 12.71 -1.45 -5.42
C LEU A 155 11.99 -2.04 -6.64
N ALA A 156 10.75 -2.51 -6.50
CA ALA A 156 9.97 -3.06 -7.61
C ALA A 156 9.67 -2.01 -8.70
N LEU A 157 9.35 -0.78 -8.30
CA LEU A 157 9.18 0.34 -9.24
C LEU A 157 10.49 0.68 -9.95
N THR A 158 11.61 0.69 -9.23
CA THR A 158 12.95 0.94 -9.80
C THR A 158 13.35 -0.16 -10.80
N GLU A 159 13.19 -1.42 -10.41
CA GLU A 159 13.50 -2.60 -11.26
C GLU A 159 12.70 -2.60 -12.56
N SER A 160 11.46 -2.11 -12.50
CA SER A 160 10.58 -2.03 -13.67
C SER A 160 10.72 -0.75 -14.49
N GLY A 161 11.61 0.16 -14.09
CA GLY A 161 11.78 1.46 -14.75
C GLY A 161 10.55 2.37 -14.64
N SER A 162 9.72 2.17 -13.62
CA SER A 162 8.49 2.93 -13.42
C SER A 162 8.79 4.39 -13.02
N PRO A 163 8.18 5.40 -13.66
CA PRO A 163 8.35 6.79 -13.28
C PRO A 163 7.99 7.07 -11.81
N TRP A 164 7.01 6.34 -11.27
CA TRP A 164 6.59 6.46 -9.87
C TRP A 164 7.71 6.11 -8.87
N ALA A 165 8.77 5.42 -9.28
CA ALA A 165 9.95 5.22 -8.43
C ALA A 165 10.49 6.55 -7.88
N ALA A 166 10.45 7.63 -8.67
CA ALA A 166 10.90 8.93 -8.22
C ALA A 166 10.03 9.48 -7.06
N VAL A 167 8.71 9.24 -7.07
CA VAL A 167 7.85 9.65 -5.96
C VAL A 167 8.22 8.90 -4.68
N LEU A 168 8.53 7.61 -4.79
CA LEU A 168 8.98 6.80 -3.65
C LEU A 168 10.39 7.20 -3.19
N ASP A 169 11.30 7.58 -4.09
CA ASP A 169 12.60 8.13 -3.73
C ASP A 169 12.45 9.45 -2.96
N ALA A 170 11.50 10.30 -3.34
CA ALA A 170 11.18 11.53 -2.60
C ALA A 170 10.72 11.22 -1.17
N VAL A 171 9.75 10.31 -1.01
CA VAL A 171 9.26 9.90 0.32
C VAL A 171 10.40 9.28 1.13
N THR A 172 11.16 8.36 0.56
CA THR A 172 12.21 7.66 1.30
C THR A 172 13.38 8.56 1.71
N ALA A 173 13.69 9.60 0.93
CA ALA A 173 14.68 10.62 1.26
C ALA A 173 14.34 11.45 2.50
N THR A 174 13.04 11.62 2.80
CA THR A 174 12.58 12.36 4.00
C THR A 174 12.64 11.54 5.29
N LEU A 175 12.89 10.23 5.18
CA LEU A 175 12.87 9.29 6.29
C LEU A 175 14.31 8.96 6.72
N PRO A 176 14.51 8.52 7.97
CA PRO A 176 15.81 8.05 8.44
C PRO A 176 16.40 6.98 7.52
N PRO A 177 17.73 6.92 7.37
CA PRO A 177 18.40 5.85 6.64
C PRO A 177 17.97 4.48 7.16
N LEU A 178 17.94 3.49 6.26
CA LEU A 178 17.76 2.11 6.66
C LEU A 178 18.89 1.71 7.62
N THR A 179 18.54 0.97 8.67
CA THR A 179 19.51 0.44 9.62
C THR A 179 19.11 -0.98 10.00
N GLY A 180 20.08 -1.91 10.01
CA GLY A 180 20.01 -3.21 10.69
C GLY A 180 18.66 -3.91 10.58
N ARG A 181 17.82 -3.79 11.62
CA ARG A 181 16.51 -4.45 11.67
C ARG A 181 15.61 -4.21 10.46
N THR A 182 15.63 -3.01 9.87
CA THR A 182 14.81 -2.73 8.68
C THR A 182 15.44 -3.34 7.43
N GLU A 183 16.77 -3.35 7.32
CA GLU A 183 17.49 -4.02 6.22
C GLU A 183 17.23 -5.52 6.25
N ASP A 184 17.27 -6.13 7.45
CA ASP A 184 16.92 -7.53 7.67
C ASP A 184 15.47 -7.83 7.27
N ALA A 185 14.54 -6.94 7.63
CA ALA A 185 13.12 -7.09 7.27
C ALA A 185 12.89 -6.99 5.76
N VAL A 186 13.56 -6.05 5.08
CA VAL A 186 13.54 -5.94 3.62
C VAL A 186 14.12 -7.20 2.99
N ALA A 187 15.29 -7.66 3.41
CA ALA A 187 15.93 -8.86 2.88
C ALA A 187 15.05 -10.11 3.04
N ARG A 188 14.38 -10.28 4.19
CA ARG A 188 13.42 -11.36 4.42
C ARG A 188 12.25 -11.29 3.45
N LEU A 189 11.63 -10.12 3.30
CA LEU A 189 10.48 -9.97 2.41
C LEU A 189 10.87 -10.12 0.93
N ILE A 190 12.09 -9.77 0.52
CA ILE A 190 12.61 -10.09 -0.82
C ILE A 190 12.70 -11.61 -1.00
N ALA A 191 13.21 -12.33 0.00
CA ALA A 191 13.43 -13.77 -0.08
C ALA A 191 12.13 -14.59 -0.02
N GLU A 192 11.18 -14.17 0.83
CA GLU A 192 9.99 -14.95 1.19
C GLU A 192 8.71 -14.41 0.53
N GLY A 193 8.71 -13.16 0.06
CA GLY A 193 7.49 -12.46 -0.36
C GLY A 193 6.55 -12.16 0.81
N PRO A 194 5.40 -11.49 0.55
CA PRO A 194 4.35 -11.33 1.55
C PRO A 194 3.78 -12.70 1.97
N PRO A 195 3.38 -12.89 3.25
CA PRO A 195 2.79 -14.15 3.69
C PRO A 195 1.50 -14.49 2.93
N GLU A 196 1.40 -15.69 2.36
CA GLU A 196 0.15 -16.19 1.79
C GLU A 196 -0.73 -16.84 2.87
N GLU A 197 -2.05 -16.61 2.83
CA GLU A 197 -2.97 -17.33 3.70
C GLU A 197 -3.06 -18.80 3.24
N GLN A 198 -2.76 -19.74 4.13
CA GLN A 198 -3.00 -21.16 3.90
C GLN A 198 -4.52 -21.42 3.93
N VAL A 199 -5.19 -21.22 2.81
CA VAL A 199 -6.59 -21.63 2.64
C VAL A 199 -6.67 -23.16 2.61
N GLY A 200 -7.19 -23.76 3.70
CA GLY A 200 -7.83 -25.08 3.66
C GLY A 200 -6.98 -26.34 3.84
N LEU A 201 -5.99 -26.38 4.74
CA LEU A 201 -5.33 -27.63 5.15
C LEU A 201 -5.76 -28.17 6.52
N ALA A 202 -6.83 -27.65 7.11
CA ALA A 202 -7.53 -28.41 8.14
C ALA A 202 -8.40 -29.45 7.42
N PRO A 203 -8.16 -30.77 7.60
CA PRO A 203 -9.15 -31.76 7.17
C PRO A 203 -10.46 -31.36 7.81
N TYR A 204 -11.52 -31.28 7.02
CA TYR A 204 -12.87 -31.14 7.55
C TYR A 204 -13.03 -32.24 8.61
N GLY A 205 -13.04 -31.85 9.89
CA GLY A 205 -13.28 -32.78 10.99
C GLY A 205 -14.62 -33.47 10.73
N PRO A 206 -14.74 -34.78 10.99
CA PRO A 206 -15.98 -35.49 10.70
C PRO A 206 -17.15 -34.80 11.41
N PRO A 207 -18.33 -34.70 10.78
CA PRO A 207 -19.47 -34.01 11.35
C PRO A 207 -19.81 -34.61 12.73
N PRO A 208 -20.23 -33.78 13.71
CA PRO A 208 -20.62 -34.27 15.02
C PRO A 208 -21.89 -35.11 14.85
N GLY A 209 -21.75 -36.42 15.01
CA GLY A 209 -22.86 -37.36 14.84
C GLY A 209 -22.48 -38.76 14.33
N ALA A 210 -21.23 -39.01 13.92
CA ALA A 210 -20.76 -40.35 13.55
C ALA A 210 -20.46 -41.21 14.79
N GLY A 211 -21.49 -41.44 15.61
CA GLY A 211 -21.52 -42.47 16.64
C GLY A 211 -22.72 -43.38 16.38
N GLY A 212 -22.48 -44.67 16.16
CA GLY A 212 -23.51 -45.70 16.17
C GLY A 212 -23.81 -46.31 14.80
N GLY A 213 -23.45 -47.57 14.62
CA GLY A 213 -23.62 -48.30 13.37
C GLY A 213 -25.05 -48.74 13.06
N SER A 214 -25.28 -49.05 11.78
CA SER A 214 -26.23 -50.05 11.26
C SER A 214 -26.07 -50.06 9.73
N GLY A 215 -26.12 -51.25 9.11
CA GLY A 215 -25.67 -51.53 7.75
C GLY A 215 -26.45 -50.86 6.59
N PRO A 216 -26.15 -51.24 5.34
CA PRO A 216 -26.70 -50.56 4.15
C PRO A 216 -28.21 -50.76 4.05
N VAL A 217 -28.94 -49.65 3.93
CA VAL A 217 -30.38 -49.62 3.62
C VAL A 217 -30.56 -49.72 2.11
N PHE A 218 -31.21 -50.77 1.64
CA PHE A 218 -31.58 -50.94 0.23
C PHE A 218 -32.89 -50.19 -0.05
N LEU A 219 -32.87 -49.22 -0.96
CA LEU A 219 -34.07 -48.53 -1.46
C LEU A 219 -34.60 -49.27 -2.71
N PRO A 220 -35.92 -49.50 -2.84
CA PRO A 220 -36.48 -50.11 -4.04
C PRO A 220 -36.54 -49.13 -5.22
N ASP A 221 -36.39 -49.65 -6.44
CA ASP A 221 -36.43 -48.86 -7.68
C ASP A 221 -37.83 -48.27 -7.97
N PRO A 222 -37.91 -47.04 -8.52
CA PRO A 222 -39.18 -46.39 -8.83
C PRO A 222 -39.83 -47.01 -10.09
N VAL A 223 -41.11 -47.38 -9.97
CA VAL A 223 -41.94 -47.83 -11.09
C VAL A 223 -42.40 -46.60 -11.89
N MET A 224 -41.82 -46.40 -13.08
CA MET A 224 -42.32 -45.42 -14.04
C MET A 224 -43.28 -46.09 -15.02
N GLY A 225 -44.57 -45.80 -14.88
CA GLY A 225 -45.60 -46.16 -15.85
C GLY A 225 -45.75 -45.10 -16.95
N ALA A 226 -45.77 -45.56 -18.20
CA ALA A 226 -46.33 -44.86 -19.38
C ALA A 226 -47.01 -45.97 -20.22
N ARG A 227 -48.34 -46.00 -20.43
CA ARG A 227 -49.12 -45.19 -21.41
C ARG A 227 -48.30 -45.03 -22.69
N SER A 228 -48.52 -45.76 -23.79
CA SER A 228 -49.73 -46.26 -24.43
C SER A 228 -49.43 -47.56 -25.19
#